data_AF-A0A7W0QDR7-F1
#
_entry.id   AF-A0A7W0QDR7-F1
#
_cell.length_a   1.000
_cell.length_b   1.000
_cell.length_c   1.000
_cell.angle_alpha   90.00
_cell.angle_beta   90.00
_cell.angle_gamma   90.00
#
_symmetry.space_group_name_H-M   'P 1'
#
loop_
_entity.id
_entity.type
_entity.pdbx_description
1 polymer ?
#
loop_
_entity_poly.entity_id
_entity_poly.type
_entity_poly.pdbx_seq_one_letter_code
_entity_poly.pdbx_strand_id
1 'polypeptide(L)'
;MTAATSVPTIDRIEAAITRLVQEAPAIDTAVVTGLVEDLRGIGSRLALSIARVVELVAEQLINPGIALPPLAMACATLADGVRGKLGERELEAARFEIETLLPLPDAAPRPRAVVFAAPDVPLIALKKRLN
;
A
#
# COMPACT_ATOMS: atom_id res chain seq x y z
N MET A 1 -11.31 24.94 4.69
CA MET A 1 -12.57 24.28 5.12
C MET A 1 -12.27 22.80 5.19
N THR A 2 -12.02 22.26 6.39
CA THR A 2 -11.83 20.83 6.61
C THR A 2 -13.19 20.15 6.62
N ALA A 3 -13.44 19.26 5.65
CA ALA A 3 -14.61 18.40 5.68
C ALA A 3 -14.55 17.59 6.99
N ALA A 4 -15.64 17.60 7.76
CA ALA A 4 -15.76 16.77 8.94
C ALA A 4 -15.79 15.30 8.48
N THR A 5 -14.64 14.64 8.50
CA THR A 5 -14.53 13.21 8.18
C THR A 5 -15.42 12.43 9.14
N SER A 6 -16.41 11.71 8.61
CA SER A 6 -17.39 11.00 9.42
C SER A 6 -16.90 9.59 9.74
N VAL A 7 -17.11 9.12 10.98
CA VAL A 7 -16.81 7.75 11.43
C VAL A 7 -17.32 6.67 10.46
N PRO A 8 -18.54 6.78 9.87
CA PRO A 8 -19.04 5.83 8.87
C PRO A 8 -18.18 5.71 7.60
N THR A 9 -17.40 6.74 7.25
CA THR A 9 -16.50 6.69 6.10
C THR A 9 -15.27 5.84 6.41
N ILE A 10 -14.77 5.90 7.65
CA ILE A 10 -13.63 5.09 8.09
C ILE A 10 -13.99 3.61 8.17
N ASP A 11 -15.17 3.27 8.69
CA ASP A 11 -15.59 1.87 8.77
C ASP A 11 -15.75 1.24 7.36
N ARG A 12 -16.19 2.04 6.37
CA ARG A 12 -16.23 1.62 4.95
C ARG A 12 -14.84 1.37 4.37
N ILE A 13 -13.86 2.23 4.69
CA ILE A 13 -12.46 2.04 4.27
C ILE A 13 -11.88 0.75 4.85
N GLU A 14 -12.06 0.50 6.15
CA GLU A 14 -11.59 -0.71 6.84
C GLU A 14 -12.24 -1.98 6.25
N ALA A 15 -13.54 -1.95 5.97
CA ALA A 15 -14.24 -3.05 5.31
C ALA A 15 -13.74 -3.28 3.87
N ALA A 16 -13.55 -2.22 3.09
CA ALA A 16 -13.10 -2.32 1.71
C ALA A 16 -11.67 -2.89 1.61
N ILE A 17 -10.73 -2.40 2.43
CA ILE A 17 -9.36 -2.92 2.38
C ILE A 17 -9.28 -4.36 2.89
N THR A 18 -10.08 -4.73 3.90
CA THR A 18 -10.19 -6.11 4.37
C THR A 18 -10.68 -7.03 3.26
N ARG A 19 -11.69 -6.60 2.51
CA ARG A 19 -12.22 -7.35 1.37
C ARG A 19 -11.16 -7.54 0.28
N LEU A 20 -10.43 -6.48 -0.08
CA LEU A 20 -9.35 -6.56 -1.08
C LEU A 20 -8.24 -7.54 -0.64
N VAL A 21 -7.87 -7.55 0.64
CA VAL A 21 -6.87 -8.48 1.19
C VAL A 21 -7.36 -9.93 1.11
N GLN A 22 -8.63 -10.18 1.43
CA GLN A 22 -9.21 -11.54 1.45
C GLN A 22 -9.40 -12.13 0.05
N GLU A 23 -9.75 -11.28 -0.92
CA GLU A 23 -10.04 -11.71 -2.29
C GLU A 23 -8.79 -11.76 -3.19
N ALA A 24 -7.64 -11.28 -2.69
CA ALA A 24 -6.38 -11.29 -3.42
C ALA A 24 -6.01 -12.71 -3.94
N PRO A 25 -5.50 -12.83 -5.18
CA PRO A 25 -5.07 -11.76 -6.08
C PRO A 25 -6.19 -11.15 -6.94
N ALA A 26 -7.45 -11.59 -6.78
CA ALA A 26 -8.56 -11.00 -7.52
C ALA A 26 -8.86 -9.60 -6.94
N ILE A 27 -8.81 -8.57 -7.78
CA ILE A 27 -9.10 -7.20 -7.39
C ILE A 27 -10.44 -6.80 -8.00
N ASP A 28 -11.45 -6.61 -7.13
CA ASP A 28 -12.75 -6.06 -7.53
C ASP A 28 -12.62 -4.54 -7.75
N THR A 29 -12.78 -4.11 -9.01
CA THR A 29 -12.66 -2.71 -9.41
C THR A 29 -13.71 -1.82 -8.74
N ALA A 30 -14.91 -2.35 -8.45
CA ALA A 30 -15.95 -1.57 -7.78
C ALA A 30 -15.58 -1.25 -6.32
N VAL A 31 -14.96 -2.22 -5.64
CA VAL A 31 -14.42 -2.03 -4.27
C VAL A 31 -13.30 -1.00 -4.28
N VAL A 32 -12.40 -1.10 -5.26
CA VAL A 32 -11.31 -0.12 -5.44
C VAL A 32 -11.85 1.29 -5.66
N THR A 33 -12.80 1.48 -6.58
CA THR A 33 -13.36 2.81 -6.86
C THR A 33 -13.99 3.42 -5.62
N GLY A 34 -14.82 2.67 -4.89
CA GLY A 34 -15.43 3.16 -3.65
C GLY A 34 -14.39 3.50 -2.58
N LEU A 35 -13.37 2.66 -2.42
CA LEU A 35 -12.26 2.92 -1.48
C LEU A 35 -11.51 4.21 -1.84
N VAL A 36 -11.17 4.41 -3.12
CA VAL A 36 -10.47 5.60 -3.60
C VAL A 36 -11.31 6.87 -3.40
N GLU A 37 -12.61 6.81 -3.67
CA GLU A 37 -13.53 7.93 -3.44
C GLU A 37 -13.60 8.30 -1.95
N ASP A 38 -13.78 7.33 -1.07
CA ASP A 38 -13.83 7.55 0.38
C ASP A 38 -12.50 8.14 0.90
N LEU A 39 -11.35 7.62 0.45
CA LEU A 39 -10.02 8.14 0.80
C LEU A 39 -9.80 9.59 0.31
N ARG A 40 -10.19 9.89 -0.93
CA ARG A 40 -10.13 11.26 -1.47
C ARG A 40 -11.05 12.21 -0.73
N GLY A 41 -12.21 11.74 -0.26
CA GLY A 41 -13.12 12.48 0.59
C GLY A 41 -12.52 12.91 1.93
N ILE A 42 -11.61 12.09 2.50
CA ILE A 42 -10.86 12.44 3.72
C ILE A 42 -9.83 13.54 3.42
N GLY A 43 -9.12 13.44 2.30
CA GLY A 43 -8.22 14.48 1.81
C GLY A 43 -6.93 14.70 2.63
N SER A 44 -6.66 13.88 3.65
CA SER A 44 -5.38 13.91 4.37
C SER A 44 -4.25 13.42 3.48
N ARG A 45 -3.00 13.84 3.75
CA ARG A 45 -1.84 13.42 2.94
C ARG A 45 -1.69 11.89 2.92
N LEU A 46 -1.86 11.25 4.08
CA LEU A 46 -1.87 9.79 4.17
C LEU A 46 -3.00 9.16 3.33
N ALA A 47 -4.23 9.67 3.42
CA ALA A 47 -5.36 9.14 2.66
C ALA A 47 -5.13 9.24 1.15
N LEU A 48 -4.55 10.34 0.67
CA LEU A 48 -4.21 10.54 -0.74
C LEU A 48 -3.09 9.60 -1.20
N SER A 49 -2.06 9.39 -0.38
CA SER A 49 -0.98 8.43 -0.70
C SER A 49 -1.50 6.99 -0.75
N ILE A 50 -2.39 6.61 0.19
CA ILE A 50 -3.07 5.30 0.15
C ILE A 50 -3.90 5.18 -1.12
N ALA A 51 -4.74 6.17 -1.43
CA ALA A 51 -5.58 6.17 -2.64
C ALA A 51 -4.75 5.97 -3.90
N ARG A 52 -3.61 6.67 -3.99
CA ARG A 52 -2.71 6.52 -5.13
C ARG A 52 -2.14 5.11 -5.25
N VAL A 53 -1.72 4.50 -4.15
CA VAL A 53 -1.18 3.13 -4.20
C VAL A 53 -2.28 2.10 -4.51
N VAL A 54 -3.50 2.29 -4.00
CA VAL A 54 -4.66 1.44 -4.35
C VAL A 54 -4.95 1.49 -5.87
N GLU A 55 -4.91 2.67 -6.49
CA GLU A 55 -5.03 2.81 -7.95
C GLU A 55 -3.94 2.01 -8.68
N LEU A 56 -2.68 2.14 -8.26
CA LEU A 56 -1.56 1.44 -8.87
C LEU A 56 -1.67 -0.09 -8.76
N VAL A 57 -2.24 -0.60 -7.66
CA VAL A 57 -2.54 -2.03 -7.50
C VAL A 57 -3.63 -2.46 -8.48
N ALA A 58 -4.69 -1.67 -8.63
CA ALA A 58 -5.78 -1.97 -9.55
C ALA A 58 -5.35 -1.89 -11.03
N GLU A 59 -4.44 -0.97 -11.35
CA GLU A 59 -3.77 -0.85 -12.65
C GLU A 59 -2.71 -1.95 -12.88
N GLN A 60 -2.51 -2.86 -11.92
CA GLN A 60 -1.51 -3.94 -11.95
C GLN A 60 -0.06 -3.45 -12.07
N LEU A 61 0.21 -2.19 -11.69
CA LEU A 61 1.54 -1.59 -11.66
C LEU A 61 2.32 -1.97 -10.40
N ILE A 62 1.62 -2.40 -9.35
CA ILE A 62 2.20 -2.96 -8.12
C ILE A 62 1.57 -4.32 -7.83
N ASN A 63 2.41 -5.29 -7.44
CA ASN A 63 1.93 -6.62 -7.08
C ASN A 63 1.05 -6.55 -5.81
N PRO A 64 -0.20 -7.07 -5.84
CA PRO A 64 -1.10 -7.02 -4.68
C PRO A 64 -0.54 -7.78 -3.46
N GLY A 65 0.21 -8.86 -3.66
CA GLY A 65 0.85 -9.60 -2.56
C GLY A 65 1.94 -8.81 -1.82
N ILE A 66 2.47 -7.74 -2.44
CA ILE A 66 3.43 -6.82 -1.81
C ILE A 66 2.70 -5.62 -1.22
N ALA A 67 1.69 -5.08 -1.92
CA ALA A 67 1.06 -3.82 -1.55
C ALA A 67 -0.11 -3.94 -0.56
N LEU A 68 -0.91 -5.00 -0.60
CA LEU A 68 -2.11 -5.09 0.22
C LEU A 68 -1.83 -5.14 1.73
N PRO A 69 -0.79 -5.86 2.24
CA PRO A 69 -0.47 -5.83 3.65
C PRO A 69 -0.13 -4.44 4.21
N PRO A 70 0.82 -3.66 3.62
CA PRO A 70 1.09 -2.31 4.09
C PRO A 70 -0.09 -1.36 3.85
N LEU A 71 -0.88 -1.53 2.78
CA LEU A 71 -2.12 -0.76 2.57
C LEU A 71 -3.14 -0.97 3.70
N ALA A 72 -3.35 -2.22 4.14
CA ALA A 72 -4.23 -2.52 5.27
C ALA A 72 -3.76 -1.83 6.56
N MET A 73 -2.46 -1.87 6.84
CA MET A 73 -1.87 -1.21 8.00
C MET A 73 -2.02 0.32 7.93
N ALA A 74 -1.80 0.91 6.75
CA ALA A 74 -1.96 2.34 6.54
C ALA A 74 -3.43 2.79 6.66
N CYS A 75 -4.39 2.00 6.17
CA CYS A 75 -5.81 2.26 6.37
C CYS A 75 -6.20 2.21 7.85
N ALA A 76 -5.71 1.24 8.62
CA ALA A 76 -5.93 1.17 10.07
C ALA A 76 -5.31 2.37 10.80
N THR A 77 -4.10 2.78 10.38
CA THR A 77 -3.41 3.96 10.93
C THR A 77 -4.17 5.25 10.64
N LEU A 78 -4.70 5.40 9.42
CA LEU A 78 -5.57 6.52 9.05
C LEU A 78 -6.84 6.52 9.90
N ALA A 79 -7.45 5.36 10.11
CA ALA A 79 -8.65 5.19 10.92
C ALA A 79 -8.43 5.62 12.38
N ASP A 80 -7.32 5.19 12.99
CA ASP A 80 -6.95 5.59 14.34
C ASP A 80 -6.57 7.09 14.43
N GLY A 81 -6.00 7.66 13.37
CA GLY A 81 -5.79 9.10 13.23
C GLY A 81 -7.09 9.89 13.23
N VAL A 82 -8.07 9.49 12.42
CA VAL A 82 -9.40 10.14 12.35
C VAL A 82 -10.16 9.99 13.67
N ARG A 83 -9.98 8.88 14.38
CA ARG A 83 -10.53 8.65 15.72
C ARG A 83 -9.78 9.41 16.83
N GLY A 84 -8.73 10.17 16.49
CA GLY A 84 -7.96 10.99 17.43
C GLY A 84 -7.03 10.20 18.36
N LYS A 85 -6.69 8.95 18.02
CA LYS A 85 -5.78 8.11 18.82
C LYS A 85 -4.31 8.30 18.46
N LEU A 86 -4.03 8.80 17.26
CA LEU A 86 -2.68 9.00 16.75
C LEU A 86 -2.42 10.48 16.42
N GLY A 87 -1.17 10.91 16.61
CA GLY A 87 -0.73 12.26 16.29
C GLY A 87 -0.24 12.39 14.85
N GLU A 88 0.16 13.61 14.47
CA GLU A 88 0.65 13.91 13.12
C GLU A 88 1.93 13.14 12.76
N ARG A 89 2.79 12.85 13.75
CA ARG A 89 4.06 12.13 13.51
C ARG A 89 3.82 10.70 13.06
N GLU A 90 2.88 10.02 13.70
CA GLU A 90 2.50 8.63 13.39
C GLU A 90 1.85 8.57 12.00
N LEU A 91 0.98 9.52 11.68
CA LEU A 91 0.34 9.61 10.37
C LEU A 91 1.34 9.91 9.25
N GLU A 92 2.33 10.77 9.52
CA GLU A 92 3.37 11.10 8.56
C GLU A 92 4.35 9.92 8.36
N ALA A 93 4.67 9.16 9.42
CA ALA A 93 5.47 7.94 9.30
C ALA A 93 4.77 6.90 8.40
N ALA A 94 3.48 6.65 8.63
CA ALA A 94 2.70 5.76 7.78
C ALA A 94 2.62 6.23 6.32
N ARG A 95 2.56 7.56 6.11
CA ARG A 95 2.60 8.14 4.76
C ARG A 95 3.92 7.82 4.06
N PHE A 96 5.04 8.04 4.74
CA PHE A 96 6.36 7.74 4.19
C PHE A 96 6.51 6.25 3.87
N GLU A 97 6.04 5.37 4.75
CA GLU A 97 6.09 3.92 4.51
C GLU A 97 5.29 3.53 3.25
N ILE A 98 4.06 4.02 3.10
CA ILE A 98 3.25 3.76 1.90
C ILE A 98 3.88 4.32 0.63
N GLU A 99 4.48 5.50 0.70
CA GLU A 99 5.11 6.10 -0.47
C GLU A 99 6.33 5.33 -0.98
N THR A 100 6.92 4.44 -0.18
CA THR A 100 7.96 3.51 -0.66
C THR A 100 7.47 2.53 -1.72
N LEU A 101 6.15 2.32 -1.82
CA LEU A 101 5.52 1.49 -2.84
C LEU A 101 5.35 2.23 -4.17
N LEU A 102 5.47 3.56 -4.18
CA LEU A 102 5.34 4.33 -5.41
C LEU A 102 6.45 3.94 -6.40
N PRO A 103 6.11 3.74 -7.69
CA PRO A 103 7.10 3.56 -8.73
C PRO A 103 8.07 4.74 -8.75
N LEU A 104 9.36 4.45 -8.86
CA LEU A 104 10.37 5.49 -9.04
C LEU A 104 10.11 6.25 -10.34
N PRO A 105 10.10 7.60 -10.34
CA PRO A 105 10.12 8.37 -11.57
C PRO A 105 11.41 8.00 -12.35
N ASP A 106 11.27 7.69 -13.64
CA ASP A 106 12.35 7.19 -14.52
C ASP A 106 12.95 5.82 -14.19
N ALA A 107 12.14 4.86 -13.75
CA ALA A 107 12.49 3.47 -14.03
C ALA A 107 12.36 3.24 -15.55
N ALA A 108 13.47 3.38 -16.29
CA ALA A 108 13.61 2.87 -17.65
C ALA A 108 12.90 1.51 -17.76
N PRO A 109 12.22 1.18 -18.87
CA PRO A 109 11.40 -0.02 -19.00
C PRO A 109 12.18 -1.21 -18.46
N ARG A 110 11.75 -1.74 -17.30
CA ARG A 110 12.44 -2.87 -16.68
C ARG A 110 12.48 -3.98 -17.73
N PRO A 111 13.66 -4.48 -18.13
CA PRO A 111 13.71 -5.61 -19.03
C PRO A 111 12.85 -6.71 -18.41
N ARG A 112 11.88 -7.22 -19.20
CA ARG A 112 11.04 -8.39 -18.86
C ARG A 112 11.92 -9.36 -18.08
N ALA A 113 11.54 -9.62 -16.83
CA ALA A 113 12.21 -10.50 -15.88
C ALA A 113 13.52 -11.06 -16.44
N VAL A 114 14.64 -10.40 -16.16
CA VAL A 114 15.92 -11.11 -16.21
C VAL A 114 15.71 -12.28 -15.26
N VAL A 115 15.55 -13.47 -15.83
CA VAL A 115 15.67 -14.71 -15.08
C VAL A 115 17.03 -14.59 -14.44
N PHE A 116 17.06 -14.25 -13.15
CA PHE A 116 18.25 -14.43 -12.37
C PHE A 116 18.50 -15.93 -12.45
N ALA A 117 19.40 -16.33 -13.34
CA ALA A 117 20.00 -17.64 -13.28
C ALA A 117 20.59 -17.68 -11.88
N ALA A 118 19.91 -18.38 -10.97
CA ALA A 118 20.46 -18.65 -9.66
C ALA A 118 21.87 -19.19 -9.91
N PRO A 119 22.92 -18.59 -9.35
CA PRO A 119 24.24 -19.18 -9.48
C PRO A 119 24.13 -20.61 -8.98
N ASP A 120 24.42 -21.59 -9.86
CA ASP A 120 24.41 -23.04 -9.61
C ASP A 120 25.59 -23.43 -8.69
N VAL A 121 25.75 -22.68 -7.60
CA VAL A 121 26.78 -22.84 -6.62
C VAL A 121 26.13 -23.59 -5.46
N PRO A 122 26.46 -24.89 -5.26
CA PRO A 122 25.90 -25.63 -4.16
C PRO A 122 26.27 -24.94 -2.85
N LEU A 123 25.32 -24.88 -1.89
CA LEU A 123 25.46 -24.15 -0.63
C LEU A 123 26.73 -24.52 0.17
N ILE A 124 27.27 -25.73 -0.06
CA ILE A 124 28.54 -26.20 0.54
C ILE A 124 29.76 -25.38 0.10
N ALA A 125 29.68 -24.67 -1.02
CA ALA A 125 30.75 -23.82 -1.55
C ALA A 125 30.74 -22.41 -0.95
N LEU A 126 29.69 -22.01 -0.22
CA LEU A 126 29.63 -20.74 0.49
C LEU A 126 30.42 -20.83 1.81
N LYS A 127 31.75 -20.86 1.73
CA LYS A 127 32.61 -20.73 2.91
C LYS A 127 32.60 -19.30 3.43
N LYS A 128 32.17 -19.13 4.68
CA LYS A 128 32.29 -17.89 5.46
C LYS A 128 33.77 -17.49 5.52
N ARG A 129 34.17 -16.37 4.92
CA ARG A 129 35.44 -15.72 5.26
C ARG A 129 35.26 -15.11 6.65
N LEU A 130 35.76 -15.80 7.67
CA LEU A 130 36.01 -15.20 8.97
C LEU A 130 37.23 -14.30 8.80
N ASN A 131 37.00 -13.00 8.75
CA ASN A 131 38.00 -12.01 9.15
C ASN A 131 37.68 -11.61 10.59
#